data_AF-A0AAV5UK33-F1
#
_entry.id   AF-A0AAV5UK33-F1
#
_cell.length_a   1.000
_cell.length_b   1.000
_cell.length_c   1.000
_cell.angle_alpha   90.00
_cell.angle_beta   90.00
_cell.angle_gamma   90.00
#
_symmetry.space_group_name_H-M   'P 1'
#
loop_
_entity.id
_entity.type
_entity.pdbx_description
1 polymer ?
#
loop_
_entity_poly.entity_id
_entity_poly.type
_entity_poly.pdbx_seq_one_letter_code
_entity_poly.pdbx_strand_id
1 'polypeptide(L)'
;NVQANPASVQTRFRVCKPAKDGVAAPCFGEATEVLPCSPCPVQGTWGEWTAFDGCSDDCGAFGRRFRTRECKKPVGCPNVPCSGEARGSEDAGEPCDHQSPCIFPKKSCHPDYRMTVDIEQTRTKCIPK
;
A
#
# COMPACT_ATOMS: atom_id res chain seq x y z
N ASN A 1 -1.92 -23.80 19.39
CA ASN A 1 -2.80 -23.21 20.41
C ASN A 1 -2.44 -21.73 20.48
N VAL A 2 -3.30 -20.86 19.95
CA VAL A 2 -2.98 -19.46 19.65
C VAL A 2 -2.80 -18.71 20.98
N GLN A 3 -1.58 -18.26 21.26
CA GLN A 3 -1.27 -17.42 22.41
C GLN A 3 -2.14 -16.16 22.33
N ALA A 4 -3.06 -16.03 23.29
CA ALA A 4 -3.79 -14.81 23.53
C ALA A 4 -2.79 -13.68 23.75
N ASN A 5 -2.78 -12.71 22.83
CA ASN A 5 -2.05 -11.46 22.96
C ASN A 5 -2.53 -10.79 24.27
N PRO A 6 -1.65 -10.37 25.21
CA PRO A 6 -2.10 -9.71 26.41
C PRO A 6 -2.95 -8.50 25.99
N ALA A 7 -4.21 -8.49 26.42
CA ALA A 7 -5.14 -7.43 26.08
C ALA A 7 -4.46 -6.09 26.42
N SER A 8 -4.21 -5.26 25.40
CA SER A 8 -3.80 -3.88 25.64
C SER A 8 -4.87 -3.25 26.54
N VAL A 9 -4.49 -2.76 27.70
CA VAL A 9 -5.39 -2.09 28.66
C VAL A 9 -4.93 -0.65 28.85
N GLN A 10 -5.86 0.27 28.99
CA GLN A 10 -5.58 1.65 29.37
C GLN A 10 -5.89 1.83 30.85
N THR A 11 -4.93 2.38 31.59
CA THR A 11 -5.09 2.69 33.01
C THR A 11 -5.19 4.19 33.19
N ARG A 12 -6.26 4.66 33.85
CA ARG A 12 -6.41 6.06 34.25
C ARG A 12 -6.43 6.19 35.77
N PHE A 13 -5.83 7.28 36.25
CA PHE A 13 -5.75 7.58 37.67
C PHE A 13 -6.58 8.80 38.02
N ARG A 14 -7.29 8.73 39.14
CA ARG A 14 -7.99 9.88 39.73
C ARG A 14 -7.13 10.43 40.85
N VAL A 15 -6.92 11.75 40.85
CA VAL A 15 -6.22 12.44 41.93
C VAL A 15 -7.26 13.11 42.83
N CYS A 16 -7.29 12.68 44.09
CA CYS A 16 -8.11 13.30 45.13
C CYS A 16 -7.67 14.76 45.31
N LYS A 17 -8.60 15.69 45.15
CA LYS A 17 -8.34 17.11 45.41
C LYS A 17 -8.84 17.48 46.81
N PRO A 18 -8.09 18.26 47.59
CA PRO A 18 -8.53 18.69 48.92
C PRO A 18 -9.79 19.55 48.83
N ALA A 19 -10.64 19.48 49.85
CA ALA A 19 -11.83 20.31 49.93
C ALA A 19 -11.43 21.79 50.07
N LYS A 20 -12.18 22.69 49.41
CA LYS A 20 -11.87 24.13 49.40
C LYS A 20 -11.93 24.78 50.79
N ASP A 21 -12.66 24.18 51.72
CA ASP A 21 -12.98 24.78 53.02
C ASP A 21 -12.10 24.27 54.18
N GLY A 22 -10.95 23.66 53.87
CA GLY A 22 -9.93 23.28 54.85
C GLY A 22 -10.22 22.02 55.68
N VAL A 23 -11.43 21.45 55.59
CA VAL A 23 -11.75 20.15 56.18
C VAL A 23 -11.31 19.04 55.22
N ALA A 24 -10.38 18.19 55.66
CA ALA A 24 -9.96 17.02 54.88
C ALA A 24 -11.12 16.03 54.77
N ALA A 25 -11.89 16.11 53.68
CA ALA A 25 -12.90 15.12 53.36
C ALA A 25 -12.24 13.88 52.72
N PRO A 26 -12.60 12.64 53.15
CA PRO A 26 -12.11 11.43 52.50
C PRO A 26 -12.65 11.34 51.07
N CYS A 27 -11.78 10.99 50.12
CA CYS A 27 -12.20 10.71 48.76
C CYS A 27 -12.83 9.31 48.66
N PHE A 28 -13.98 9.24 48.01
CA PHE A 28 -14.70 7.98 47.78
C PHE A 28 -14.52 7.51 46.34
N GLY A 29 -14.37 6.19 46.16
CA GLY A 29 -14.22 5.53 44.87
C GLY A 29 -12.79 5.05 44.57
N GLU A 30 -12.66 4.18 43.58
CA GLU A 30 -11.39 3.65 43.12
C GLU A 30 -10.50 4.74 42.50
N ALA A 31 -9.24 4.79 42.94
CA ALA A 31 -8.25 5.73 42.42
C ALA A 31 -7.74 5.31 41.04
N THR A 32 -7.89 4.03 40.69
CA THR A 32 -7.39 3.44 39.45
C THR A 32 -8.55 2.82 38.69
N GLU A 33 -8.64 3.11 37.41
CA GLU A 33 -9.62 2.50 36.53
C GLU A 33 -8.91 1.92 35.32
N VAL A 34 -9.13 0.63 35.07
CA VAL A 34 -8.53 -0.13 33.97
C VAL A 34 -9.62 -0.37 32.93
N LEU A 35 -9.43 0.20 31.75
CA LEU A 35 -10.33 0.03 30.62
C LEU A 35 -9.69 -0.93 29.61
N PRO A 36 -10.41 -1.95 29.13
CA PRO A 36 -9.90 -2.79 28.05
C PRO A 36 -9.73 -1.94 26.79
N CYS A 37 -8.54 -1.95 26.18
CA CYS A 37 -8.41 -1.46 24.82
C CYS A 37 -8.93 -2.54 23.87
N SER A 38 -9.60 -2.11 22.82
CA SER A 38 -9.92 -3.03 21.72
C SER A 38 -8.62 -3.55 21.11
N PRO A 39 -8.44 -4.88 20.97
CA PRO A 39 -7.24 -5.41 20.37
C PRO A 39 -7.13 -4.95 18.91
N CYS A 40 -5.92 -4.62 18.48
CA CYS A 40 -5.68 -4.31 17.08
C CYS A 40 -5.96 -5.54 16.19
N PRO A 41 -6.51 -5.34 14.98
CA PRO A 41 -6.66 -6.44 14.04
C PRO A 41 -5.29 -6.95 13.61
N VAL A 42 -5.27 -8.20 13.16
CA VAL A 42 -4.04 -8.88 12.73
C VAL A 42 -3.47 -8.26 11.45
N GLN A 43 -4.34 -7.73 10.57
CA GLN A 43 -3.95 -7.19 9.27
C GLN A 43 -4.72 -5.91 8.93
N GLY A 44 -4.04 -4.99 8.25
CA GLY A 44 -4.62 -3.80 7.65
C GLY A 44 -5.31 -4.14 6.34
N THR A 45 -6.12 -3.20 5.87
CA THR A 45 -6.84 -3.35 4.59
C THR A 45 -6.17 -2.50 3.54
N TRP A 46 -6.13 -3.00 2.31
CA TRP A 46 -5.69 -2.18 1.19
C TRP A 46 -6.79 -1.20 0.79
N GLY A 47 -6.40 0.03 0.49
CA GLY A 47 -7.24 0.93 -0.30
C GLY A 47 -7.36 0.46 -1.75
N GLU A 48 -8.19 1.19 -2.50
CA GLU A 48 -8.28 1.01 -3.94
C GLU A 48 -6.91 1.24 -4.60
N TRP A 49 -6.67 0.53 -5.69
CA TRP A 49 -5.55 0.84 -6.56
C TRP A 49 -5.76 2.22 -7.19
N THR A 50 -4.68 2.99 -7.29
CA THR A 50 -4.62 4.15 -8.16
C THR A 50 -4.79 3.72 -9.62
N ALA A 51 -5.16 4.69 -10.47
CA ALA A 51 -5.01 4.51 -11.91
C ALA A 51 -3.55 4.16 -12.24
N PHE A 52 -3.35 3.42 -13.33
CA PHE A 52 -1.99 3.19 -13.80
C PHE A 52 -1.33 4.52 -14.18
N ASP A 53 -0.07 4.66 -13.81
CA ASP A 53 0.82 5.71 -14.29
C ASP A 53 1.02 5.60 -15.82
N GLY A 54 1.68 6.59 -16.40
CA GLY A 54 2.13 6.52 -17.78
C GLY A 54 3.07 5.33 -18.04
N CYS A 55 3.12 4.93 -19.30
CA CYS A 55 4.08 3.92 -19.76
C CYS A 55 5.52 4.36 -19.53
N SER A 56 6.38 3.42 -19.17
CA SER A 56 7.83 3.67 -19.07
C SER A 56 8.48 4.04 -20.40
N ASP A 57 7.83 3.70 -21.52
CA ASP A 57 8.33 3.89 -22.87
C ASP A 57 7.20 4.41 -23.76
N ASP A 58 7.47 5.44 -24.57
CA ASP A 58 6.45 6.06 -25.44
C ASP A 58 6.25 5.36 -26.80
N CYS A 59 6.92 4.23 -27.02
CA CYS A 59 6.91 3.52 -28.29
C CYS A 59 7.23 2.02 -28.09
N GLY A 60 6.76 1.18 -29.03
CA GLY A 60 7.06 -0.25 -29.04
C GLY A 60 6.42 -1.06 -27.91
N ALA A 61 6.68 -2.38 -27.90
CA ALA A 61 6.02 -3.34 -27.01
C ALA A 61 6.80 -3.61 -25.71
N PHE A 62 7.39 -2.60 -25.07
CA PHE A 62 8.14 -2.78 -23.81
C PHE A 62 7.70 -1.90 -22.65
N GLY A 63 6.85 -0.92 -22.93
CA GLY A 63 6.38 -0.02 -21.89
C GLY A 63 5.72 -0.82 -20.79
N ARG A 64 6.09 -0.53 -19.55
CA ARG A 64 5.38 -1.00 -18.36
C ARG A 64 4.75 0.20 -17.69
N ARG A 65 3.53 0.01 -17.19
CA ARG A 65 2.86 0.96 -16.31
C ARG A 65 2.68 0.34 -14.94
N PHE A 66 2.58 1.20 -13.94
CA PHE A 66 2.51 0.81 -12.54
C PHE A 66 1.30 1.44 -11.88
N ARG A 67 0.80 0.78 -10.84
CA ARG A 67 -0.22 1.32 -9.95
C ARG A 67 0.24 1.15 -8.52
N THR A 68 -0.26 2.01 -7.65
CA THR A 68 0.02 1.97 -6.22
C THR A 68 -1.28 1.92 -5.42
N ARG A 69 -1.23 1.39 -4.21
CA ARG A 69 -2.34 1.36 -3.26
C ARG A 69 -1.83 1.69 -1.86
N GLU A 70 -2.67 2.29 -1.05
CA GLU A 70 -2.32 2.67 0.32
C GLU A 70 -2.80 1.62 1.33
N CYS A 71 -1.97 1.30 2.31
CA CYS A 71 -2.35 0.42 3.43
C CYS A 71 -3.16 1.22 4.46
N LYS A 72 -4.47 0.97 4.52
CA LYS A 72 -5.38 1.58 5.49
C LYS A 72 -5.27 0.85 6.83
N LYS A 73 -4.85 1.59 7.86
CA LYS A 73 -4.67 1.08 9.22
C LYS A 73 -5.74 1.63 10.15
N PRO A 74 -6.29 0.83 11.08
CA PRO A 74 -7.25 1.32 12.06
C PRO A 74 -6.63 2.39 12.96
N VAL A 75 -7.46 3.36 13.36
CA VAL A 75 -7.08 4.39 14.33
C VAL A 75 -6.68 3.71 15.65
N GLY A 76 -5.51 4.06 16.19
CA GLY A 76 -4.92 3.42 17.38
C GLY A 76 -4.07 2.19 17.10
N CYS A 77 -3.98 1.74 15.85
CA CYS A 77 -3.25 0.54 15.44
C CYS A 77 -2.24 0.82 14.29
N PRO A 78 -1.24 1.71 14.50
CA PRO A 78 -0.33 2.14 13.42
C PRO A 78 0.65 1.06 12.93
N ASN A 79 0.84 0.00 13.71
CA ASN A 79 1.83 -1.05 13.44
C ASN A 79 1.24 -2.29 12.74
N VAL A 80 -0.02 -2.26 12.35
CA VAL A 80 -0.66 -3.39 11.67
C VAL A 80 -0.15 -3.48 10.22
N PRO A 81 0.38 -4.63 9.77
CA PRO A 81 0.89 -4.81 8.42
C PRO A 81 -0.23 -5.03 7.40
N CYS A 82 0.02 -4.71 6.13
CA CYS A 82 -0.81 -5.16 5.01
C CYS A 82 -0.06 -6.25 4.23
N SER A 83 -0.70 -7.39 3.97
CA SER A 83 -0.10 -8.49 3.23
C SER A 83 -0.15 -8.23 1.72
N GLY A 84 0.96 -8.47 1.02
CA GLY A 84 1.13 -8.22 -0.41
C GLY A 84 1.82 -6.88 -0.72
N GLU A 85 1.99 -6.57 -2.01
CA GLU A 85 2.77 -5.41 -2.45
C GLU A 85 1.94 -4.11 -2.50
N ALA A 86 2.56 -2.98 -2.14
CA ALA A 86 1.96 -1.65 -2.24
C ALA A 86 1.99 -1.10 -3.68
N ARG A 87 2.90 -1.60 -4.51
CA ARG A 87 3.05 -1.26 -5.93
C ARG A 87 2.82 -2.52 -6.74
N GLY A 88 2.01 -2.42 -7.78
CA GLY A 88 1.83 -3.48 -8.76
C GLY A 88 2.21 -2.98 -10.15
N SER A 89 2.77 -3.86 -10.97
CA SER A 89 2.76 -3.70 -12.42
C SER A 89 1.50 -4.33 -13.00
N GLU A 90 1.20 -4.09 -14.28
CA GLU A 90 0.37 -5.06 -15.01
C GLU A 90 1.04 -6.43 -14.96
N ASP A 91 0.23 -7.46 -14.74
CA ASP A 91 0.69 -8.84 -14.76
C ASP A 91 1.32 -9.16 -16.12
N ALA A 92 2.49 -9.77 -16.09
CA ALA A 92 3.18 -10.62 -17.07
C ALA A 92 2.50 -10.97 -18.42
N GLY A 93 1.94 -10.02 -19.18
CA GLY A 93 1.17 -10.37 -20.38
C GLY A 93 1.02 -9.28 -21.42
N GLU A 94 0.80 -8.02 -21.04
CA GLU A 94 0.66 -6.97 -22.06
C GLU A 94 1.57 -5.78 -21.75
N PRO A 95 2.64 -5.61 -22.53
CA PRO A 95 3.30 -4.32 -22.63
C PRO A 95 2.26 -3.27 -22.96
N CYS A 96 2.36 -2.09 -22.37
CA CYS A 96 1.42 -1.05 -22.75
C CYS A 96 1.63 -0.72 -24.23
N ASP A 97 0.57 -0.98 -25.00
CA ASP A 97 0.59 -0.95 -26.45
C ASP A 97 0.76 0.49 -26.94
N HIS A 98 1.94 0.77 -27.49
CA HIS A 98 2.12 1.89 -28.38
C HIS A 98 2.15 1.34 -29.80
N GLN A 99 1.02 1.44 -30.51
CA GLN A 99 0.90 1.24 -31.97
C GLN A 99 1.85 2.14 -32.79
N SER A 100 2.66 2.96 -32.13
CA SER A 100 3.71 3.76 -32.72
C SER A 100 5.03 2.96 -32.79
N PRO A 101 5.58 2.71 -33.99
CA PRO A 101 6.88 2.09 -34.13
C PRO A 101 7.96 2.98 -33.48
N CYS A 102 8.76 2.41 -32.59
CA CYS A 102 9.93 3.11 -32.06
C CYS A 102 10.89 3.49 -33.19
N ILE A 103 11.17 4.79 -33.32
CA ILE A 103 12.31 5.25 -34.11
C ILE A 103 13.57 4.97 -33.28
N PHE A 104 14.55 4.29 -33.89
CA PHE A 104 15.84 3.94 -33.31
C PHE A 104 16.48 5.16 -32.58
N PRO A 105 17.10 4.99 -31.38
CA PRO A 105 17.78 3.79 -30.87
C PRO A 105 17.19 3.21 -29.58
N LYS A 106 16.32 2.19 -29.68
CA LYS A 106 16.13 1.20 -28.60
C LYS A 106 16.44 -0.19 -29.18
N LYS A 107 17.49 -0.83 -28.66
CA LYS A 107 18.26 -1.92 -29.31
C LYS A 107 17.61 -3.31 -29.24
N SER A 108 16.36 -3.46 -28.80
CA SER A 108 15.75 -4.79 -28.63
C SER A 108 14.24 -4.71 -28.79
N CYS A 109 13.58 -5.82 -29.19
CA CYS A 109 12.12 -6.09 -29.13
C CYS A 109 11.80 -6.99 -27.91
N HIS A 110 10.58 -6.93 -27.35
CA HIS A 110 10.21 -7.73 -26.17
C HIS A 110 10.46 -9.20 -26.46
N PRO A 111 10.81 -10.05 -25.47
CA PRO A 111 11.06 -11.47 -25.73
C PRO A 111 9.97 -12.19 -26.53
N ASP A 112 8.71 -11.73 -26.47
CA ASP A 112 7.57 -12.30 -27.22
C ASP A 112 7.39 -11.72 -28.63
N TYR A 113 8.19 -10.71 -29.00
CA TYR A 113 8.14 -10.02 -30.27
C TYR A 113 9.47 -10.22 -31.02
N ARG A 114 9.43 -10.27 -32.35
CA ARG A 114 10.61 -10.30 -33.21
C ARG A 114 10.76 -8.99 -33.97
N MET A 115 12.01 -8.55 -34.13
CA MET A 115 12.32 -7.38 -34.93
C MET A 115 12.19 -7.71 -36.41
N THR A 116 11.50 -6.86 -37.16
CA THR A 116 11.42 -6.91 -38.63
C THR A 116 11.73 -5.55 -39.21
N VAL A 117 12.24 -5.54 -40.45
CA VAL A 117 12.48 -4.30 -41.19
C VAL A 117 11.29 -4.06 -42.11
N ASP A 118 10.65 -2.92 -41.97
CA ASP A 118 9.69 -2.39 -42.92
C ASP A 118 10.46 -1.71 -44.06
N ILE A 119 10.51 -2.39 -45.21
CA ILE A 119 11.28 -1.95 -46.38
C ILE A 119 10.65 -0.70 -47.02
N GLU A 120 9.33 -0.55 -46.92
CA GLU A 120 8.62 0.60 -47.49
C GLU A 120 8.89 1.88 -46.69
N GLN A 121 9.00 1.75 -45.37
CA GLN A 121 9.20 2.88 -44.48
C GLN A 121 10.64 3.06 -44.00
N THR A 122 11.56 2.17 -44.40
CA THR A 122 12.96 2.11 -43.92
C THR A 122 13.06 2.10 -42.38
N ARG A 123 12.09 1.48 -41.71
CA ARG A 123 11.97 1.46 -40.24
C ARG A 123 11.97 0.04 -39.71
N THR A 124 12.54 -0.16 -38.53
CA THR A 124 12.42 -1.43 -37.81
C THR A 124 11.15 -1.44 -36.97
N LYS A 125 10.34 -2.50 -37.06
CA LYS A 125 9.15 -2.70 -36.23
C LYS A 125 9.22 -4.02 -35.48
N CYS A 126 8.63 -4.07 -34.29
CA CYS A 126 8.47 -5.30 -33.52
C CYS A 126 7.11 -5.92 -33.89
N ILE A 127 7.11 -7.17 -34.36
CA ILE A 127 5.89 -7.94 -34.61
C ILE A 127 5.82 -9.10 -33.62
N PRO A 128 4.61 -9.57 -33.23
CA PRO A 128 4.47 -10.79 -32.44
C PRO A 128 5.23 -11.96 -33.07
N LYS A 129 5.81 -12.83 -32.25
CA LYS A 129 6.41 -14.09 -32.72
C LYS A 129 5.37 -15.05 -33.26
#